data_AF-A0A9P3N608-F1
#
_entry.id   AF-A0A9P3N608-F1
#
_cell.length_a   1.000
_cell.length_b   1.000
_cell.length_c   1.000
_cell.angle_alpha   90.00
_cell.angle_beta   90.00
_cell.angle_gamma   90.00
#
_symmetry.space_group_name_H-M   'P 1'
#
loop_
_entity.id
_entity.type
_entity.pdbx_description
1 polymer ?
#
loop_
_entity_poly.entity_id
_entity_poly.type
_entity_poly.pdbx_seq_one_letter_code
_entity_poly.pdbx_strand_id
1 'polypeptide(L)'
;MARVSPFVLLTVFLALAAIQVPTSSAFNAAGSLRLGLSKIFLPERPQDGPSASPSCKSIECPPYELVHEESDFQIRRYRSAVWAETDPINEVSFKKAVYAGFHRLFQYIQGRNDDGVTIPMTAPVLTTIKPSGGPFCASTFLVRFLVPKSFAANPPKPASALNLHIRRVPSLCVAVRTFSGFATDFNVAQEAATLGDSLANTAWANVTAAVGGEAYSIAEYNSPFELIGRVNEIWVPFREATGEGDECLP
;
A
#
# COMPACT_ATOMS: atom_id res chain seq x y z
N MET A 1 1.09 -42.90 3.63
CA MET A 1 -0.15 -42.45 2.96
C MET A 1 -1.12 -41.98 4.04
N ALA A 2 -1.30 -40.67 4.18
CA ALA A 2 -2.34 -40.08 5.01
C ALA A 2 -2.99 -38.97 4.17
N ARG A 3 -4.29 -39.14 3.88
CA ARG A 3 -5.09 -38.25 3.05
C ARG A 3 -5.43 -36.99 3.85
N VAL A 4 -5.12 -35.82 3.30
CA VAL A 4 -5.56 -34.53 3.82
C VAL A 4 -7.01 -34.30 3.34
N SER A 5 -7.90 -34.05 4.28
CA SER A 5 -9.34 -33.82 4.07
C SER A 5 -9.61 -32.38 3.58
N PRO A 6 -10.57 -32.10 2.69
CA PRO A 6 -10.74 -30.79 2.05
C PRO A 6 -11.48 -29.74 2.89
N PHE A 7 -11.54 -29.88 4.21
CA PHE A 7 -12.41 -29.10 5.10
C PHE A 7 -11.75 -27.96 5.90
N VAL A 8 -10.51 -27.55 5.55
CA VAL A 8 -9.74 -26.55 6.32
C VAL A 8 -9.79 -25.13 5.71
N LEU A 9 -10.62 -24.87 4.69
CA LEU A 9 -10.61 -23.60 3.96
C LEU A 9 -11.78 -22.64 4.27
N LEU A 10 -12.51 -22.79 5.40
CA LEU A 10 -13.76 -22.05 5.63
C LEU A 10 -13.96 -21.53 7.06
N THR A 11 -12.94 -20.96 7.71
CA THR A 11 -13.08 -20.45 9.10
C THR A 11 -12.45 -19.09 9.40
N VAL A 12 -12.20 -18.23 8.41
CA VAL A 12 -11.66 -16.87 8.67
C VAL A 12 -12.62 -15.73 8.31
N PHE A 13 -13.77 -15.98 7.67
CA PHE A 13 -14.66 -14.90 7.17
C PHE A 13 -15.91 -14.59 8.01
N LEU A 14 -16.02 -15.04 9.27
CA LEU A 14 -17.30 -14.99 10.00
C LEU A 14 -17.25 -14.35 11.40
N ALA A 15 -16.57 -13.22 11.54
CA ALA A 15 -16.71 -12.40 12.74
C ALA A 15 -16.57 -10.91 12.43
N LEU A 16 -17.64 -10.26 11.96
CA LEU A 16 -18.04 -8.88 12.28
C LEU A 16 -19.22 -8.44 11.37
N ALA A 17 -20.42 -8.97 11.63
CA ALA A 17 -21.65 -8.39 11.09
C ALA A 17 -22.83 -8.68 12.03
N ALA A 18 -23.00 -7.85 13.05
CA ALA A 18 -24.24 -7.81 13.83
C ALA A 18 -24.33 -6.53 14.68
N ILE A 19 -24.66 -5.39 14.08
CA ILE A 19 -25.43 -4.35 14.76
C ILE A 19 -26.45 -3.76 13.77
N GLN A 20 -27.69 -4.20 13.94
CA GLN A 20 -28.89 -3.69 13.28
C GLN A 20 -29.32 -2.39 13.99
N VAL A 21 -29.62 -1.32 13.24
CA VAL A 21 -30.29 -0.12 13.76
C VAL A 21 -31.40 0.28 12.77
N PRO A 22 -32.60 0.68 13.25
CA PRO A 22 -33.85 0.40 12.54
C PRO A 22 -34.24 1.42 11.48
N THR A 23 -35.08 0.94 10.57
CA THR A 23 -35.85 1.66 9.56
C THR A 23 -36.80 2.68 10.17
N SER A 24 -36.85 3.89 9.62
CA SER A 24 -38.02 4.77 9.75
C SER A 24 -38.46 5.25 8.36
N SER A 25 -39.74 4.97 8.07
CA SER A 25 -40.46 5.36 6.86
C SER A 25 -40.97 6.80 6.94
N ALA A 26 -41.25 7.30 5.73
CA ALA A 26 -42.20 8.34 5.35
C ALA A 26 -41.66 9.77 5.18
N PHE A 27 -41.58 10.20 3.92
CA PHE A 27 -42.18 11.47 3.50
C PHE A 27 -42.68 11.35 2.05
N ASN A 28 -43.89 11.88 1.81
CA ASN A 28 -44.69 11.73 0.60
C ASN A 28 -44.24 12.63 -0.57
N ALA A 29 -44.71 12.21 -1.74
CA ALA A 29 -44.56 12.79 -3.07
C ALA A 29 -44.97 14.26 -3.24
N ALA A 30 -44.31 14.97 -4.18
CA ALA A 30 -44.91 15.66 -5.32
C ALA A 30 -43.86 16.45 -6.12
N GLY A 31 -43.95 16.41 -7.46
CA GLY A 31 -43.29 17.40 -8.33
C GLY A 31 -42.52 16.81 -9.51
N SER A 32 -43.23 16.42 -10.56
CA SER A 32 -42.62 16.19 -11.87
C SER A 32 -42.34 17.53 -12.53
N LEU A 33 -41.06 17.91 -12.67
CA LEU A 33 -40.62 18.92 -13.63
C LEU A 33 -39.61 18.24 -14.56
N ARG A 34 -40.02 18.00 -15.81
CA ARG A 34 -39.12 17.59 -16.88
C ARG A 34 -38.29 18.80 -17.31
N LEU A 35 -37.09 18.92 -16.79
CA LEU A 35 -36.04 19.79 -17.33
C LEU A 35 -35.05 18.91 -18.08
N GLY A 36 -34.78 19.28 -19.34
CA GLY A 36 -33.98 18.50 -20.28
C GLY A 36 -32.59 18.20 -19.76
N LEU A 37 -32.15 16.95 -19.96
CA LEU A 37 -30.76 16.53 -19.78
C LEU A 37 -29.89 17.22 -20.83
N SER A 38 -29.45 18.44 -20.52
CA SER A 38 -28.18 18.92 -21.04
C SER A 38 -27.12 17.96 -20.52
N LYS A 39 -26.53 17.17 -21.41
CA LYS A 39 -25.34 16.39 -21.12
C LYS A 39 -24.30 17.35 -20.56
N ILE A 40 -24.12 17.35 -19.24
CA ILE A 40 -22.98 18.00 -18.60
C ILE A 40 -21.79 17.18 -19.08
N PHE A 41 -21.11 17.72 -20.09
CA PHE A 41 -19.87 17.21 -20.61
C PHE A 41 -18.84 17.42 -19.50
N LEU A 42 -18.68 16.43 -18.62
CA LEU A 42 -17.54 16.39 -17.72
C LEU A 42 -16.30 16.29 -18.62
N PRO A 43 -15.34 17.22 -18.52
CA PRO A 43 -14.15 17.14 -19.34
C PRO A 43 -13.44 15.82 -19.01
N GLU A 44 -13.19 15.03 -20.06
CA GLU A 44 -12.32 13.86 -19.98
C GLU A 44 -11.00 14.32 -19.37
N ARG A 45 -10.64 13.76 -18.22
CA ARG A 45 -9.35 14.03 -17.59
C ARG A 45 -8.29 13.64 -18.63
N PRO A 46 -7.32 14.51 -18.95
CA PRO A 46 -6.32 14.16 -19.95
C PRO A 46 -5.66 12.84 -19.52
N GLN A 47 -5.36 11.98 -20.48
CA GLN A 47 -4.54 10.78 -20.22
C GLN A 47 -3.13 11.25 -19.87
N ASP A 48 -2.99 11.66 -18.61
CA ASP A 48 -1.84 12.36 -18.10
C ASP A 48 -0.74 11.35 -17.80
N GLY A 49 0.49 11.75 -18.10
CA GLY A 49 1.71 11.02 -17.76
C GLY A 49 1.79 10.67 -16.27
N PRO A 50 2.89 10.02 -15.86
CA PRO A 50 2.99 9.45 -14.52
C PRO A 50 2.58 10.43 -13.42
N SER A 51 1.49 10.11 -12.73
CA SER A 51 0.95 10.90 -11.64
C SER A 51 1.80 10.67 -10.38
N ALA A 52 1.90 11.71 -9.55
CA ALA A 52 2.57 11.64 -8.26
C ALA A 52 1.56 11.96 -7.15
N SER A 53 1.68 11.29 -6.01
CA SER A 53 0.84 11.60 -4.84
C SER A 53 1.02 13.07 -4.45
N PRO A 54 -0.02 13.79 -3.96
CA PRO A 54 0.09 15.20 -3.55
C PRO A 54 1.21 15.47 -2.53
N SER A 55 1.61 14.46 -1.75
CA SER A 55 2.73 14.52 -0.79
C SER A 55 4.11 14.54 -1.45
N CYS A 56 4.20 14.32 -2.76
CA CYS A 56 5.44 14.21 -3.52
C CYS A 56 5.87 15.52 -4.20
N LYS A 57 5.35 16.67 -3.76
CA LYS A 57 5.68 17.98 -4.36
C LYS A 57 7.14 18.39 -4.14
N SER A 58 7.72 18.03 -2.99
CA SER A 58 9.06 18.46 -2.55
C SER A 58 10.02 17.30 -2.27
N ILE A 59 9.60 16.07 -2.49
CA ILE A 59 10.38 14.87 -2.22
C ILE A 59 10.16 13.85 -3.35
N GLU A 60 11.23 13.16 -3.75
CA GLU A 60 11.15 12.17 -4.82
C GLU A 60 10.27 10.99 -4.39
N CYS A 61 9.37 10.58 -5.30
CA CYS A 61 8.44 9.47 -5.13
C CYS A 61 8.48 8.50 -6.31
N PRO A 62 8.03 7.24 -6.12
CA PRO A 62 7.95 6.30 -7.22
C PRO A 62 6.82 6.75 -8.17
N PRO A 63 7.11 7.00 -9.46
CA PRO A 63 6.08 7.39 -10.41
C PRO A 63 5.13 6.22 -10.67
N TYR A 64 3.84 6.52 -10.85
CA TYR A 64 2.86 5.53 -11.23
C TYR A 64 1.97 6.01 -12.38
N GLU A 65 1.41 5.04 -13.08
CA GLU A 65 0.29 5.27 -13.99
C GLU A 65 -1.01 4.93 -13.27
N LEU A 66 -2.00 5.82 -13.37
CA LEU A 66 -3.33 5.59 -12.83
C LEU A 66 -4.12 4.75 -13.83
N VAL A 67 -4.43 3.51 -13.45
CA VAL A 67 -5.16 2.56 -14.30
C VAL A 67 -6.66 2.68 -14.07
N HIS A 68 -7.07 2.82 -12.80
CA HIS A 68 -8.47 2.93 -12.40
C HIS A 68 -8.59 3.80 -11.16
N GLU A 69 -9.70 4.50 -11.01
CA GLU A 69 -10.01 5.30 -9.84
C GLU A 69 -11.49 5.16 -9.48
N GLU A 70 -11.72 4.83 -8.22
CA GLU A 70 -13.02 4.92 -7.55
C GLU A 70 -12.95 5.97 -6.44
N SER A 71 -14.07 6.21 -5.76
CA SER A 71 -14.12 7.18 -4.65
C SER A 71 -13.19 6.85 -3.47
N ASP A 72 -12.86 5.57 -3.29
CA ASP A 72 -12.24 5.03 -2.07
C ASP A 72 -10.96 4.20 -2.33
N PHE A 73 -10.66 3.87 -3.59
CA PHE A 73 -9.41 3.24 -3.99
C PHE A 73 -8.98 3.64 -5.41
N GLN A 74 -7.72 3.37 -5.71
CA GLN A 74 -7.13 3.49 -7.04
C GLN A 74 -6.40 2.20 -7.41
N ILE A 75 -6.34 1.90 -8.71
CA ILE A 75 -5.43 0.91 -9.26
C ILE A 75 -4.28 1.66 -9.92
N ARG A 76 -3.06 1.38 -9.45
CA ARG A 76 -1.84 2.05 -9.89
C ARG A 76 -0.86 1.03 -10.44
N ARG A 77 -0.21 1.37 -11.55
CA ARG A 77 0.93 0.62 -12.09
C ARG A 77 2.22 1.34 -11.73
N TYR A 78 3.05 0.70 -10.91
CA TYR A 78 4.38 1.19 -10.58
C TYR A 78 5.41 0.56 -11.51
N ARG A 79 6.33 1.37 -12.04
CA ARG A 79 7.49 0.87 -12.79
C ARG A 79 8.49 0.21 -11.85
N SER A 80 9.41 -0.57 -12.42
CA SER A 80 10.52 -1.14 -11.64
C SER A 80 11.28 -0.04 -10.88
N ALA A 81 11.53 -0.32 -9.60
CA ALA A 81 12.21 0.58 -8.69
C ALA A 81 13.23 -0.18 -7.83
N VAL A 82 14.23 0.54 -7.33
CA VAL A 82 15.24 -0.01 -6.42
C VAL A 82 14.91 0.42 -5.00
N TRP A 83 14.92 -0.52 -4.08
CA TRP A 83 14.62 -0.29 -2.68
C TRP A 83 15.76 -0.81 -1.81
N ALA A 84 16.11 -0.07 -0.77
CA ALA A 84 16.85 -0.61 0.37
C ALA A 84 15.83 -1.23 1.34
N GLU A 85 15.98 -2.50 1.68
CA GLU A 85 15.05 -3.28 2.49
C GLU A 85 15.77 -3.84 3.72
N THR A 86 15.08 -3.88 4.86
CA THR A 86 15.59 -4.56 6.06
C THR A 86 15.50 -6.08 5.96
N ASP A 87 16.36 -6.79 6.69
CA ASP A 87 16.02 -8.16 7.10
C ASP A 87 14.64 -8.23 7.78
N PRO A 88 13.98 -9.39 7.79
CA PRO A 88 12.73 -9.62 8.50
C PRO A 88 12.77 -9.15 9.96
N ILE A 89 11.86 -8.24 10.32
CA ILE A 89 11.69 -7.76 11.70
C ILE A 89 10.46 -8.44 12.27
N ASN A 90 10.65 -9.37 13.22
CA ASN A 90 9.54 -10.01 13.93
C ASN A 90 9.17 -9.16 15.15
N GLU A 91 7.96 -8.62 15.17
CA GLU A 91 7.50 -7.75 16.25
C GLU A 91 5.97 -7.83 16.39
N VAL A 92 5.44 -7.48 17.56
CA VAL A 92 3.98 -7.40 17.77
C VAL A 92 3.46 -6.04 17.34
N SER A 93 4.24 -4.97 17.53
CA SER A 93 3.89 -3.61 17.13
C SER A 93 4.46 -3.24 15.76
N PHE A 94 3.57 -2.90 14.82
CA PHE A 94 3.89 -2.21 13.59
C PHE A 94 4.75 -0.97 13.83
N LYS A 95 4.36 -0.08 14.76
CA LYS A 95 5.13 1.16 14.99
C LYS A 95 6.56 0.90 15.46
N LYS A 96 6.76 -0.09 16.33
CA LYS A 96 8.11 -0.46 16.77
C LYS A 96 8.94 -1.03 15.63
N ALA A 97 8.34 -1.86 14.77
CA ALA A 97 9.00 -2.42 13.61
C ALA A 97 9.42 -1.34 12.61
N VAL A 98 8.52 -0.41 12.29
CA VAL A 98 8.81 0.75 11.42
C VAL A 98 9.96 1.58 11.99
N TYR A 99 9.90 1.92 13.27
CA TYR A 99 10.96 2.71 13.91
C TYR A 99 12.33 2.01 13.85
N ALA A 100 12.38 0.72 14.21
CA ALA A 100 13.61 -0.05 14.19
C ALA A 100 14.18 -0.20 12.76
N GLY A 101 13.32 -0.49 11.78
CA GLY A 101 13.72 -0.64 10.39
C GLY A 101 14.16 0.67 9.75
N PHE A 102 13.38 1.73 9.93
CA PHE A 102 13.71 3.06 9.42
C PHE A 102 14.97 3.62 10.06
N HIS A 103 15.24 3.35 11.34
CA HIS A 103 16.50 3.78 11.95
C HIS A 103 17.74 3.18 11.26
N ARG A 104 17.67 1.92 10.81
CA ARG A 104 18.74 1.28 10.03
C ARG A 104 18.87 1.92 8.65
N LEU A 105 17.74 2.12 7.95
CA LEU A 105 17.70 2.79 6.65
C LEU A 105 18.22 4.23 6.73
N PHE A 106 17.91 4.95 7.82
CA PHE A 106 18.39 6.30 8.06
C PHE A 106 19.92 6.35 8.19
N GLN A 107 20.53 5.41 8.92
CA GLN A 107 21.98 5.32 8.99
C GLN A 107 22.60 5.04 7.60
N TYR A 108 22.00 4.15 6.82
CA TYR A 108 22.44 3.86 5.45
C TYR A 108 22.47 5.12 4.57
N ILE A 109 21.37 5.89 4.55
CA ILE A 109 21.29 7.11 3.73
C ILE A 109 22.14 8.27 4.28
N GLN A 110 22.55 8.22 5.55
CA GLN A 110 23.46 9.20 6.17
C GLN A 110 24.95 8.84 6.04
N GLY A 111 25.30 7.93 5.12
CA GLY A 111 26.70 7.60 4.81
C GLY A 111 27.21 6.31 5.45
N ARG A 112 26.37 5.53 6.14
CA ARG A 112 26.76 4.19 6.61
C ARG A 112 26.55 3.14 5.49
N ASN A 113 27.21 3.40 4.37
CA ASN A 113 27.29 2.58 3.18
C ASN A 113 28.75 2.51 2.70
N ASP A 114 29.07 1.57 1.83
CA ASP A 114 30.45 1.29 1.40
C ASP A 114 31.13 2.50 0.71
N ASP A 115 30.35 3.41 0.15
CA ASP A 115 30.86 4.61 -0.53
C ASP A 115 30.97 5.83 0.41
N GLY A 116 30.47 5.75 1.64
CA GLY A 116 30.47 6.85 2.61
C GLY A 116 29.62 8.06 2.21
N VAL A 117 28.70 7.90 1.24
CA VAL A 117 27.94 9.00 0.64
C VAL A 117 26.58 9.21 1.28
N THR A 118 26.13 10.46 1.38
CA THR A 118 24.76 10.77 1.78
C THR A 118 23.80 10.59 0.60
N ILE A 119 22.73 9.82 0.81
CA ILE A 119 21.67 9.56 -0.16
C ILE A 119 20.48 10.48 0.18
N PRO A 120 19.93 11.26 -0.77
CA PRO A 120 18.76 12.09 -0.54
C PRO A 120 17.56 11.28 -0.05
N MET A 121 16.76 11.86 0.86
CA MET A 121 15.52 11.24 1.32
C MET A 121 14.49 11.18 0.18
N THR A 122 13.70 10.11 0.16
CA THR A 122 12.56 9.89 -0.73
C THR A 122 11.31 9.54 0.07
N ALA A 123 10.15 9.56 -0.56
CA ALA A 123 8.91 9.03 -0.03
C ALA A 123 8.28 8.02 -1.00
N PRO A 124 7.38 7.14 -0.55
CA PRO A 124 7.11 6.82 0.85
C PRO A 124 8.18 5.92 1.47
N VAL A 125 8.20 5.84 2.80
CA VAL A 125 8.73 4.65 3.48
C VAL A 125 7.67 3.57 3.39
N LEU A 126 8.01 2.42 2.85
CA LEU A 126 7.07 1.33 2.61
C LEU A 126 7.32 0.20 3.61
N THR A 127 6.29 -0.18 4.37
CA THR A 127 6.38 -1.29 5.32
C THR A 127 5.41 -2.39 4.92
N THR A 128 5.93 -3.55 4.55
CA THR A 128 5.12 -4.74 4.23
C THR A 128 4.96 -5.61 5.47
N ILE A 129 3.74 -6.13 5.65
CA ILE A 129 3.42 -7.04 6.75
C ILE A 129 3.16 -8.46 6.23
N LYS A 130 3.77 -9.43 6.92
CA LYS A 130 3.38 -10.85 6.88
C LYS A 130 2.69 -11.16 8.22
N PRO A 131 1.35 -11.25 8.24
CA PRO A 131 0.60 -11.46 9.47
C PRO A 131 0.99 -12.77 10.13
N SER A 132 1.04 -12.74 11.46
CA SER A 132 1.16 -13.94 12.28
C SER A 132 -0.21 -14.62 12.47
N GLY A 133 -0.22 -15.81 13.10
CA GLY A 133 -1.45 -16.56 13.36
C GLY A 133 -2.38 -15.98 14.44
N GLY A 134 -2.07 -14.82 15.02
CA GLY A 134 -2.90 -14.22 16.06
C GLY A 134 -2.40 -12.85 16.57
N PRO A 135 -3.25 -12.08 17.25
CA PRO A 135 -2.99 -10.67 17.61
C PRO A 135 -1.84 -10.45 18.61
N PHE A 136 -1.47 -11.50 19.35
CA PHE A 136 -0.34 -11.46 20.31
C PHE A 136 0.91 -12.15 19.77
N CYS A 137 0.86 -12.70 18.56
CA CYS A 137 1.99 -13.32 17.91
C CYS A 137 2.74 -12.27 17.08
N ALA A 138 4.06 -12.29 17.15
CA ALA A 138 4.89 -11.39 16.34
C ALA A 138 4.62 -11.62 14.84
N SER A 139 4.19 -10.57 14.16
CA SER A 139 4.14 -10.54 12.69
C SER A 139 5.52 -10.20 12.16
N THR A 140 5.77 -10.52 10.90
CA THR A 140 7.02 -10.15 10.24
C THR A 140 6.82 -8.88 9.43
N PHE A 141 7.72 -7.93 9.60
CA PHE A 141 7.73 -6.67 8.88
C PHE A 141 8.98 -6.53 8.02
N LEU A 142 8.82 -5.98 6.83
CA LEU A 142 9.90 -5.56 5.94
C LEU A 142 9.75 -4.06 5.69
N VAL A 143 10.72 -3.27 6.14
CA VAL A 143 10.72 -1.81 5.96
C VAL A 143 11.63 -1.46 4.79
N ARG A 144 11.13 -0.61 3.90
CA ARG A 144 11.79 -0.24 2.65
C ARG A 144 11.90 1.25 2.46
N PHE A 145 13.02 1.65 1.90
CA PHE A 145 13.31 2.99 1.44
C PHE A 145 13.53 2.99 -0.07
N LEU A 146 12.85 3.89 -0.79
CA LEU A 146 13.03 4.04 -2.24
C LEU A 146 14.42 4.64 -2.50
N VAL A 147 15.26 3.95 -3.26
CA VAL A 147 16.54 4.53 -3.67
C VAL A 147 16.27 5.60 -4.74
N PRO A 148 16.76 6.84 -4.58
CA PRO A 148 16.60 7.90 -5.56
C PRO A 148 17.10 7.49 -6.95
N LYS A 149 16.50 8.05 -8.00
CA LYS A 149 16.90 7.79 -9.40
C LYS A 149 18.39 8.01 -9.66
N SER A 150 19.01 9.00 -9.01
CA SER A 150 20.45 9.28 -9.15
C SER A 150 21.35 8.15 -8.68
N PHE A 151 20.86 7.29 -7.76
CA PHE A 151 21.60 6.14 -7.23
C PHE A 151 21.06 4.79 -7.75
N ALA A 152 19.86 4.74 -8.34
CA ALA A 152 19.20 3.49 -8.71
C ALA A 152 19.94 2.61 -9.74
N ALA A 153 20.86 3.19 -10.52
CA ALA A 153 21.71 2.42 -11.45
C ALA A 153 22.81 1.64 -10.72
N ASN A 154 23.43 2.25 -9.71
CA ASN A 154 24.48 1.64 -8.90
C ASN A 154 24.32 2.09 -7.43
N PRO A 155 23.39 1.49 -6.69
CA PRO A 155 23.10 1.89 -5.32
C PRO A 155 24.28 1.54 -4.39
N PRO A 156 24.72 2.45 -3.50
CA PRO A 156 25.75 2.16 -2.51
C PRO A 156 25.33 0.97 -1.68
N LYS A 157 26.25 0.03 -1.43
CA LYS A 157 25.95 -1.14 -0.62
C LYS A 157 25.83 -0.74 0.85
N PRO A 158 24.79 -1.18 1.57
CA PRO A 158 24.70 -0.93 3.00
C PRO A 158 25.83 -1.62 3.76
N ALA A 159 26.35 -0.97 4.81
CA ALA A 159 27.32 -1.61 5.69
C ALA A 159 26.72 -2.89 6.30
N SER A 160 27.50 -3.97 6.36
CA SER A 160 27.02 -5.30 6.80
C SER A 160 26.31 -5.29 8.16
N ALA A 161 26.78 -4.47 9.10
CA ALA A 161 26.19 -4.33 10.43
C ALA A 161 24.75 -3.75 10.45
N LEU A 162 24.26 -3.21 9.33
CA LEU A 162 22.90 -2.66 9.23
C LEU A 162 21.85 -3.70 8.87
N ASN A 163 22.23 -4.90 8.39
CA ASN A 163 21.30 -5.95 7.97
C ASN A 163 20.25 -5.43 6.98
N LEU A 164 20.74 -4.75 5.94
CA LEU A 164 19.95 -4.18 4.85
C LEU A 164 20.38 -4.79 3.52
N HIS A 165 19.43 -4.95 2.61
CA HIS A 165 19.64 -5.49 1.27
C HIS A 165 19.10 -4.53 0.23
N ILE A 166 19.80 -4.43 -0.90
CA ILE A 166 19.28 -3.72 -2.06
C ILE A 166 18.45 -4.69 -2.89
N ARG A 167 17.20 -4.30 -3.19
CA ARG A 167 16.24 -5.09 -3.94
C ARG A 167 15.75 -4.28 -5.13
N ARG A 168 15.82 -4.87 -6.33
CA ARG A 168 15.13 -4.34 -7.50
C ARG A 168 13.76 -5.00 -7.56
N VAL A 169 12.72 -4.20 -7.35
CA VAL A 169 11.33 -4.64 -7.47
C VAL A 169 10.92 -4.44 -8.94
N PRO A 170 10.37 -5.45 -9.63
CA PRO A 170 9.91 -5.30 -11.01
C PRO A 170 8.69 -4.36 -11.08
N SER A 171 8.22 -4.11 -12.30
CA SER A 171 6.93 -3.43 -12.50
C SER A 171 5.82 -4.20 -11.79
N LEU A 172 4.90 -3.51 -11.11
CA LEU A 172 3.80 -4.17 -10.42
C LEU A 172 2.53 -3.32 -10.35
N CYS A 173 1.39 -4.01 -10.33
CA CYS A 173 0.07 -3.43 -10.16
C CYS A 173 -0.34 -3.47 -8.68
N VAL A 174 -0.89 -2.37 -8.18
CA VAL A 174 -1.25 -2.19 -6.77
C VAL A 174 -2.64 -1.59 -6.66
N ALA A 175 -3.49 -2.18 -5.83
CA ALA A 175 -4.68 -1.53 -5.32
C ALA A 175 -4.29 -0.64 -4.14
N VAL A 176 -4.63 0.65 -4.21
CA VAL A 176 -4.22 1.66 -3.26
C VAL A 176 -5.42 2.33 -2.62
N ARG A 177 -5.43 2.38 -1.29
CA ARG A 177 -6.35 3.22 -0.50
C ARG A 177 -5.55 4.29 0.23
N THR A 178 -5.97 5.55 0.10
CA THR A 178 -5.38 6.68 0.83
C THR A 178 -6.18 6.95 2.11
N PHE A 179 -5.48 7.24 3.20
CA PHE A 179 -6.08 7.64 4.47
C PHE A 179 -5.26 8.72 5.19
N SER A 180 -5.95 9.51 6.01
CA SER A 180 -5.36 10.63 6.74
C SER A 180 -4.94 10.28 8.16
N GLY A 181 -4.11 11.12 8.78
CA GLY A 181 -3.67 10.97 10.17
C GLY A 181 -2.39 10.14 10.30
N PHE A 182 -2.17 9.53 11.46
CA PHE A 182 -1.00 8.67 11.68
C PHE A 182 -1.33 7.20 11.37
N ALA A 183 -0.39 6.49 10.74
CA ALA A 183 -0.40 5.04 10.74
C ALA A 183 -0.04 4.51 12.14
N THR A 184 -0.87 3.63 12.68
CA THR A 184 -0.74 3.08 14.04
C THR A 184 -1.09 1.60 14.06
N ASP A 185 -0.71 0.92 15.13
CA ASP A 185 -1.04 -0.49 15.35
C ASP A 185 -2.57 -0.75 15.34
N PHE A 186 -3.39 0.28 15.56
CA PHE A 186 -4.85 0.15 15.68
C PHE A 186 -5.60 0.36 14.37
N ASN A 187 -5.07 1.13 13.42
CA ASN A 187 -5.81 1.53 12.21
C ASN A 187 -5.32 0.88 10.92
N VAL A 188 -4.03 0.50 10.80
CA VAL A 188 -3.50 -0.01 9.52
C VAL A 188 -4.21 -1.27 9.03
N ALA A 189 -4.61 -2.16 9.95
CA ALA A 189 -5.39 -3.35 9.61
C ALA A 189 -6.84 -3.02 9.24
N GLN A 190 -7.43 -2.02 9.88
CA GLN A 190 -8.78 -1.54 9.56
C GLN A 190 -8.83 -0.90 8.17
N GLU A 191 -7.84 -0.08 7.81
CA GLU A 191 -7.76 0.53 6.48
C GLU A 191 -7.51 -0.53 5.39
N ALA A 192 -6.73 -1.57 5.70
CA ALA A 192 -6.54 -2.70 4.79
C ALA A 192 -7.82 -3.51 4.59
N ALA A 193 -8.57 -3.78 5.66
CA ALA A 193 -9.88 -4.44 5.56
C ALA A 193 -10.87 -3.59 4.74
N THR A 194 -10.89 -2.27 4.99
CA THR A 194 -11.75 -1.33 4.24
C THR A 194 -11.43 -1.33 2.76
N LEU A 195 -10.14 -1.35 2.36
CA LEU A 195 -9.76 -1.51 0.96
C LEU A 195 -10.27 -2.84 0.38
N GLY A 196 -10.20 -3.93 1.15
CA GLY A 196 -10.76 -5.22 0.75
C GLY A 196 -12.27 -5.14 0.47
N ASP A 197 -13.03 -4.50 1.37
CA ASP A 197 -14.47 -4.30 1.22
C ASP A 197 -14.81 -3.43 0.00
N SER A 198 -14.05 -2.36 -0.23
CA SER A 198 -14.16 -1.49 -1.41
C SER A 198 -13.97 -2.26 -2.72
N LEU A 199 -13.04 -3.21 -2.76
CA LEU A 199 -12.76 -4.03 -3.94
C LEU A 199 -13.84 -5.10 -4.18
N ALA A 200 -14.46 -5.63 -3.13
CA ALA A 200 -15.28 -6.85 -3.15
C ALA A 200 -16.46 -6.84 -4.15
N ASN A 201 -17.03 -5.67 -4.44
CA ASN A 201 -18.17 -5.52 -5.36
C ASN A 201 -17.78 -4.95 -6.73
N THR A 202 -16.49 -4.96 -7.06
CA THR A 202 -15.95 -4.42 -8.31
C THR A 202 -15.35 -5.54 -9.15
N ALA A 203 -15.02 -5.24 -10.42
CA ALA A 203 -14.26 -6.18 -11.26
C ALA A 203 -12.89 -6.54 -10.66
N TRP A 204 -12.35 -5.74 -9.74
CA TRP A 204 -11.04 -5.90 -9.13
C TRP A 204 -11.01 -6.78 -7.89
N ALA A 205 -12.12 -7.40 -7.47
CA ALA A 205 -12.19 -8.20 -6.24
C ALA A 205 -11.19 -9.37 -6.20
N ASN A 206 -10.84 -9.95 -7.36
CA ASN A 206 -10.06 -11.18 -7.46
C ASN A 206 -8.61 -10.99 -7.91
N VAL A 207 -8.20 -9.77 -8.26
CA VAL A 207 -6.85 -9.50 -8.76
C VAL A 207 -5.80 -9.44 -7.66
N THR A 208 -6.20 -9.10 -6.43
CA THR A 208 -5.30 -8.98 -5.29
C THR A 208 -5.13 -10.31 -4.57
N ALA A 209 -3.94 -10.57 -4.04
CA ALA A 209 -3.73 -11.60 -3.03
C ALA A 209 -2.50 -11.30 -2.18
N ALA A 210 -2.43 -12.02 -1.06
CA ALA A 210 -1.18 -12.14 -0.35
C ALA A 210 -0.17 -12.92 -1.20
N VAL A 211 0.96 -12.28 -1.54
CA VAL A 211 2.05 -12.90 -2.33
C VAL A 211 3.16 -13.32 -1.36
N GLY A 212 3.57 -14.59 -1.35
CA GLY A 212 4.65 -15.06 -0.46
C GLY A 212 4.39 -14.83 1.04
N GLY A 213 3.11 -14.80 1.44
CA GLY A 213 2.66 -14.49 2.80
C GLY A 213 2.62 -12.99 3.14
N GLU A 214 2.97 -12.10 2.21
CA GLU A 214 2.84 -10.64 2.35
C GLU A 214 1.40 -10.22 2.12
N ALA A 215 0.73 -9.70 3.14
CA ALA A 215 -0.69 -9.38 3.03
C ALA A 215 -0.94 -8.02 2.36
N TYR A 216 -0.29 -6.99 2.87
CA TYR A 216 -0.39 -5.61 2.37
C TYR A 216 0.84 -4.80 2.81
N SER A 217 0.96 -3.59 2.28
CA SER A 217 2.01 -2.64 2.67
C SER A 217 1.41 -1.31 3.08
N ILE A 218 2.09 -0.62 4.00
CA ILE A 218 1.75 0.73 4.44
C ILE A 218 2.79 1.66 3.85
N ALA A 219 2.35 2.66 3.09
CA ALA A 219 3.20 3.71 2.52
C ALA A 219 3.01 4.99 3.34
N GLU A 220 4.06 5.40 4.06
CA GLU A 220 4.09 6.61 4.88
C GLU A 220 4.90 7.70 4.17
N TYR A 221 4.25 8.81 3.82
CA TYR A 221 4.86 9.87 3.01
C TYR A 221 5.44 11.02 3.84
N ASN A 222 4.88 11.25 5.03
CA ASN A 222 5.13 12.46 5.81
C ASN A 222 6.21 12.28 6.87
N SER A 223 7.03 13.30 7.05
CA SER A 223 8.01 13.39 8.14
C SER A 223 7.35 13.22 9.52
N PRO A 224 8.02 12.63 10.53
CA PRO A 224 7.44 12.48 11.87
C PRO A 224 7.04 13.80 12.54
N PHE A 225 7.57 14.94 12.08
CA PHE A 225 7.24 16.27 12.60
C PHE A 225 6.05 16.94 11.92
N GLU A 226 5.53 16.38 10.83
CA GLU A 226 4.36 16.90 10.12
C GLU A 226 3.07 16.39 10.79
N LEU A 227 2.41 17.23 11.60
CA LEU A 227 1.25 16.80 12.38
C LEU A 227 -0.09 16.91 11.63
N ILE A 228 -0.19 17.80 10.63
CA ILE A 228 -1.44 18.12 9.92
C ILE A 228 -1.29 17.76 8.44
N GLY A 229 -2.38 17.31 7.81
CA GLY A 229 -2.38 17.01 6.36
C GLY A 229 -1.58 15.76 6.00
N ARG A 230 -1.38 14.84 6.96
CA ARG A 230 -0.70 13.57 6.73
C ARG A 230 -1.48 12.70 5.74
N VAL A 231 -0.76 12.09 4.83
CA VAL A 231 -1.24 11.16 3.82
C VAL A 231 -0.46 9.87 3.99
N ASN A 232 -1.19 8.79 4.25
CA ASN A 232 -0.65 7.44 4.20
C ASN A 232 -1.50 6.61 3.24
N GLU A 233 -0.97 5.49 2.80
CA GLU A 233 -1.68 4.60 1.90
C GLU A 233 -1.54 3.14 2.31
N ILE A 234 -2.57 2.35 2.07
CA ILE A 234 -2.51 0.89 2.05
C ILE A 234 -2.32 0.44 0.61
N TRP A 235 -1.33 -0.41 0.40
CA TRP A 235 -0.98 -0.99 -0.90
C TRP A 235 -1.18 -2.50 -0.85
N VAL A 236 -2.02 -3.03 -1.73
CA VAL A 236 -2.20 -4.48 -1.91
C VAL A 236 -1.75 -4.84 -3.33
N PRO A 237 -0.66 -5.63 -3.48
CA PRO A 237 -0.19 -6.02 -4.80
C PRO A 237 -1.17 -6.98 -5.47
N PHE A 238 -1.16 -6.98 -6.79
CA PHE A 238 -1.87 -7.98 -7.58
C PHE A 238 -1.19 -9.35 -7.39
N ARG A 239 -1.97 -10.43 -7.59
CA ARG A 239 -1.43 -11.77 -7.78
C ARG A 239 -0.42 -11.71 -8.91
N GLU A 240 0.76 -12.32 -8.73
CA GLU A 240 1.67 -12.48 -9.86
C GLU A 240 0.92 -13.22 -10.98
N ALA A 241 0.65 -12.53 -12.09
CA ALA A 241 0.14 -13.19 -13.27
C ALA A 241 1.22 -14.16 -13.74
N THR A 242 0.89 -15.45 -13.76
CA THR A 242 1.68 -16.46 -14.45
C THR A 242 1.53 -16.22 -15.95
N GLY A 243 2.15 -15.18 -16.49
CA GLY A 243 1.99 -14.83 -17.90
C GLY A 243 2.35 -13.40 -18.21
N GLU A 244 3.25 -13.27 -19.17
CA GLU A 244 3.69 -12.10 -19.90
C GLU A 244 2.54 -11.11 -20.19
N GLY A 245 2.48 -10.03 -19.42
CA GLY A 245 1.50 -8.97 -19.58
C GLY A 245 1.78 -7.83 -18.60
N ASP A 246 2.34 -6.73 -19.10
CA ASP A 246 2.65 -5.51 -18.34
C ASP A 246 1.40 -4.68 -17.96
N GLU A 247 0.20 -5.24 -18.08
CA GLU A 247 -1.07 -4.54 -18.03
C GLU A 247 -1.86 -4.93 -16.76
N CYS A 248 -2.37 -3.93 -16.04
CA CYS A 248 -3.15 -4.16 -14.83
C CYS A 248 -4.62 -4.39 -15.23
N LEU A 249 -5.03 -5.65 -15.31
CA LEU A 249 -6.38 -6.04 -15.72
C LEU A 249 -7.17 -6.69 -14.56
N PRO A 250 -8.51 -6.51 -14.51
CA PRO A 250 -9.41 -7.18 -13.57
C PRO A 250 -9.54 -8.69 -13.84
#